data_AF-A0A7J2TL55-F1
#
_entry.id   AF-A0A7J2TL55-F1
#
_cell.length_a   1.000
_cell.length_b   1.000
_cell.length_c   1.000
_cell.angle_alpha   90.00
_cell.angle_beta   90.00
_cell.angle_gamma   90.00
#
_symmetry.space_group_name_H-M   'P 1'
#
loop_
_entity.id
_entity.type
_entity.pdbx_description
1 polymer ?
#
loop_
_entity_poly.entity_id
_entity_poly.type
_entity_poly.pdbx_seq_one_letter_code
_entity_poly.pdbx_strand_id
1 'polypeptide(L)' 'MEEIVIEREFGFEEAEKLAKKIANERGNAILLAYCGARTGLKFPDVNCCGERSWEVYARSRGGNLKIRIGDFEFIFRVD' A
#
# COMPACT_ATOMS: atom_id res chain seq x y z
N MET A 1 4.37 -11.72 2.27
CA MET A 1 3.61 -10.52 2.65
C MET A 1 2.16 -10.94 2.68
N GLU A 2 1.51 -10.74 3.82
CA GLU A 2 0.06 -10.92 3.96
C GLU A 2 -0.67 -9.92 3.07
N GLU A 3 -1.82 -10.29 2.52
CA GLU A 3 -2.64 -9.43 1.67
C GLU A 3 -4.10 -9.39 2.15
N ILE A 4 -4.63 -8.18 2.33
CA ILE A 4 -6.03 -7.90 2.64
C ILE A 4 -6.66 -7.19 1.45
N VAL A 5 -7.83 -7.64 0.99
CA VAL A 5 -8.52 -7.08 -0.17
C VAL A 5 -9.91 -6.58 0.23
N ILE A 6 -10.22 -5.35 -0.16
CA ILE A 6 -11.52 -4.70 0.01
C ILE A 6 -11.98 -4.22 -1.38
N GLU A 7 -13.05 -4.81 -1.90
CA GLU A 7 -13.53 -4.55 -3.27
C GLU A 7 -14.34 -3.25 -3.42
N ARG A 8 -14.59 -2.53 -2.33
CA ARG A 8 -15.33 -1.27 -2.36
C ARG A 8 -14.45 -0.13 -2.88
N GLU A 9 -15.02 0.68 -3.78
CA GLU A 9 -14.39 1.89 -4.32
C GLU A 9 -14.47 3.06 -3.32
N PHE A 10 -13.37 3.78 -3.19
CA PHE A 10 -13.21 4.93 -2.29
C PHE A 10 -12.35 6.01 -2.98
N GLY A 11 -12.43 7.26 -2.49
CA GLY A 11 -11.39 8.24 -2.81
C GLY A 11 -10.04 7.85 -2.20
N PHE A 12 -8.92 8.33 -2.77
CA PHE A 12 -7.58 7.99 -2.26
C PHE A 12 -7.42 8.27 -0.76
N GLU A 13 -7.86 9.44 -0.29
CA GLU A 13 -7.76 9.83 1.11
C GLU A 13 -8.55 8.89 2.04
N GLU A 14 -9.75 8.50 1.63
CA GLU A 14 -10.59 7.56 2.39
C GLU A 14 -9.97 6.17 2.41
N ALA A 15 -9.46 5.70 1.26
CA ALA A 15 -8.77 4.42 1.14
C ALA A 15 -7.49 4.39 1.99
N GLU A 16 -6.67 5.44 1.95
CA GLU A 16 -5.45 5.55 2.73
C GLU A 16 -5.76 5.55 4.24
N LYS A 17 -6.77 6.31 4.67
CA LYS A 17 -7.21 6.35 6.06
C LYS A 17 -7.71 4.98 6.54
N LEU A 18 -8.48 4.27 5.71
CA LEU A 18 -8.97 2.93 6.02
C LEU A 18 -7.82 1.92 6.08
N ALA A 19 -6.88 1.95 5.13
CA ALA A 19 -5.71 1.09 5.11
C ALA A 19 -4.83 1.31 6.34
N LYS A 20 -4.57 2.58 6.71
CA LYS A 20 -3.83 2.93 7.94
C LYS A 20 -4.54 2.40 9.18
N LYS A 21 -5.87 2.53 9.27
CA LYS A 21 -6.64 2.00 10.39
C LYS A 21 -6.45 0.49 10.52
N ILE A 22 -6.68 -0.26 9.44
CA ILE A 22 -6.54 -1.73 9.42
C ILE A 22 -5.11 -2.15 9.77
N ALA A 23 -4.10 -1.48 9.22
CA ALA A 23 -2.71 -1.82 9.51
C ALA A 23 -2.36 -1.57 10.99
N ASN A 24 -2.84 -0.48 11.59
CA ASN A 24 -2.60 -0.17 13.00
C ASN A 24 -3.35 -1.11 13.96
N GLU A 25 -4.44 -1.74 13.54
CA GLU A 25 -5.11 -2.80 14.30
C GLU A 25 -4.26 -4.09 14.38
N ARG A 26 -3.23 -4.22 13.52
CA ARG A 26 -2.30 -5.37 13.50
C ARG A 26 -1.02 -5.14 14.31
N GLY A 27 -0.69 -3.89 14.63
CA GLY A 27 0.56 -3.53 15.30
C GLY A 27 1.02 -2.13 14.93
N ASN A 28 2.28 -1.80 15.24
CA ASN A 28 2.83 -0.50 14.87
C ASN A 28 3.10 -0.46 13.36
N ALA A 29 2.23 0.20 12.60
CA ALA A 29 2.26 0.17 11.15
C ALA A 29 2.89 1.41 10.52
N ILE A 30 3.90 1.20 9.68
CA ILE A 30 4.58 2.23 8.90
C ILE A 30 4.23 2.03 7.42
N LEU A 31 3.59 3.03 6.82
CA LEU A 31 3.30 3.04 5.38
C LEU A 31 4.61 3.22 4.60
N LEU A 32 4.95 2.25 3.76
CA LEU A 32 6.17 2.25 2.96
C LEU A 32 5.91 2.66 1.52
N ALA A 33 4.79 2.20 0.95
CA ALA A 33 4.46 2.47 -0.44
C ALA A 33 2.95 2.48 -0.68
N TYR A 34 2.54 3.19 -1.72
CA TYR A 34 1.20 3.06 -2.28
C TYR A 34 1.20 3.18 -3.80
N CYS A 35 0.17 2.65 -4.45
CA CYS A 35 -0.06 2.84 -5.88
C CYS A 35 -1.57 2.84 -6.19
N GLY A 36 -2.03 3.74 -7.05
CA GLY A 36 -3.35 3.73 -7.65
C GLY A 36 -3.26 3.42 -9.14
N ALA A 37 -3.72 2.23 -9.54
CA ALA A 37 -3.53 1.75 -10.91
C ALA A 37 -4.20 2.64 -11.96
N ARG A 38 -5.39 3.18 -11.68
CA ARG A 38 -6.14 4.07 -12.60
C ARG A 38 -5.74 5.54 -12.49
N THR A 39 -5.28 5.99 -11.32
CA THR A 39 -4.98 7.41 -11.07
C THR A 39 -3.52 7.78 -11.37
N GLY A 40 -2.63 6.79 -11.49
CA GLY A 40 -1.20 6.98 -11.63
C GLY A 40 -0.50 7.43 -10.33
N LEU A 41 -1.25 7.57 -9.23
CA LEU A 41 -0.68 7.89 -7.92
C LEU A 41 0.29 6.79 -7.51
N LYS A 42 1.47 7.16 -7.04
CA LYS A 42 2.40 6.20 -6.44
C LYS A 42 3.36 6.89 -5.50
N PHE A 43 3.79 6.11 -4.52
CA PHE A 43 4.87 6.48 -3.62
C PHE A 43 5.70 5.23 -3.28
N PRO A 44 7.03 5.34 -3.26
CA PRO A 44 7.80 6.47 -3.80
C PRO A 44 7.65 6.59 -5.33
N ASP A 45 7.91 7.78 -5.90
CA ASP A 45 7.90 7.99 -7.36
C ASP A 45 9.18 7.42 -7.99
N VAL A 46 9.29 6.10 -7.92
CA VAL A 46 10.40 5.35 -8.51
C VAL A 46 9.94 4.80 -9.86
N ASN A 47 10.56 5.29 -10.93
CA ASN A 47 10.39 4.77 -12.30
C ASN A 47 11.49 3.77 -12.70
N CYS A 48 12.40 3.42 -11.78
CA CYS A 48 13.47 2.47 -12.05
C CYS A 48 13.04 1.02 -11.75
N CYS A 49 13.74 0.07 -12.39
CA CYS A 49 13.71 -1.37 -12.09
C CYS A 49 12.48 -2.18 -12.55
N GLY A 50 11.68 -1.67 -13.50
CA GLY A 50 10.60 -2.44 -14.14
C GLY A 50 9.21 -2.20 -13.54
N GLU A 51 8.27 -3.12 -13.79
CA GLU A 51 6.89 -3.04 -13.28
C GLU A 51 6.84 -3.18 -11.75
N ARG A 52 5.84 -2.54 -11.12
CA ARG A 52 5.58 -2.63 -9.65
C ARG A 52 6.78 -2.21 -8.77
N SER A 53 7.55 -1.23 -9.22
CA SER A 53 8.73 -0.68 -8.51
C SER A 53 8.45 -0.25 -7.05
N TRP A 54 7.25 0.27 -6.77
CA TRP A 54 6.80 0.62 -5.41
C TRP A 54 6.74 -0.60 -4.47
N GLU A 55 6.35 -1.76 -4.99
CA GLU A 55 6.25 -2.98 -4.21
C GLU A 55 7.64 -3.58 -3.94
N VAL A 56 8.52 -3.57 -4.95
CA VAL A 56 9.92 -3.98 -4.77
C VAL A 56 10.59 -3.11 -3.70
N TYR A 57 10.41 -1.79 -3.77
CA TYR A 57 10.88 -0.86 -2.76
C TYR A 57 10.36 -1.22 -1.37
N ALA A 58 9.04 -1.38 -1.20
CA ALA A 58 8.45 -1.66 0.11
C ALA A 58 8.94 -2.99 0.69
N ARG A 59 9.03 -4.05 -0.12
CA ARG A 59 9.57 -5.36 0.30
C ARG A 59 11.01 -5.24 0.79
N SER A 60 11.86 -4.49 0.10
CA SER A 60 13.25 -4.26 0.52
C SER A 60 13.39 -3.51 1.86
N ARG A 61 12.35 -2.79 2.29
CA ARG A 61 12.28 -2.05 3.56
C ARG A 61 11.55 -2.81 4.68
N GLY A 62 11.26 -4.09 4.44
CA GLY A 62 10.59 -4.96 5.42
C GLY A 62 9.06 -4.96 5.31
N GLY A 63 8.49 -4.49 4.21
CA GLY A 63 7.05 -4.53 3.97
C GLY A 63 6.51 -5.96 4.09
N ASN A 64 5.59 -6.15 5.03
CA ASN A 64 5.06 -7.47 5.40
C ASN A 64 3.52 -7.55 5.34
N LEU A 65 2.84 -6.41 5.17
CA LEU A 65 1.39 -6.32 4.99
C LEU A 65 1.04 -5.47 3.76
N LYS A 66 0.22 -6.03 2.86
CA LYS A 66 -0.36 -5.32 1.71
C LYS A 66 -1.87 -5.20 1.90
N ILE A 67 -2.41 -4.01 1.71
CA ILE A 67 -3.85 -3.76 1.77
C ILE A 67 -4.27 -3.17 0.43
N ARG A 68 -5.19 -3.85 -0.25
CA ARG A 68 -5.79 -3.40 -1.51
C ARG A 68 -7.22 -2.94 -1.26
N ILE A 69 -7.53 -1.71 -1.66
CA ILE A 69 -8.85 -1.09 -1.50
C ILE A 69 -9.24 -0.48 -2.85
N GLY A 70 -10.18 -1.11 -3.55
CA GLY A 70 -10.51 -0.77 -4.94
C GLY A 70 -9.26 -0.83 -5.84
N ASP A 71 -8.92 0.31 -6.42
CA ASP A 71 -7.73 0.50 -7.27
C ASP A 71 -6.42 0.79 -6.53
N PHE A 72 -6.50 1.05 -5.23
CA PHE A 72 -5.35 1.46 -4.45
C PHE A 72 -4.71 0.26 -3.76
N GLU A 73 -3.40 0.17 -3.85
CA GLU A 73 -2.57 -0.73 -3.07
C GLU A 73 -1.77 0.08 -2.06
N PHE A 74 -1.72 -0.37 -0.81
CA PHE A 74 -0.93 0.21 0.26
C PHE A 74 -0.06 -0.89 0.88
N ILE A 75 1.23 -0.63 1.08
CA ILE A 75 2.16 -1.59 1.66
C ILE A 75 2.74 -1.02 2.94
N PHE A 76 2.62 -1.79 4.01
CA PHE A 76 3.08 -1.45 5.35
C PHE A 76 4.16 -2.41 5.82
N ARG A 77 5.05 -1.89 6.67
CA ARG A 77 5.73 -2.72 7.67
C ARG A 77 4.96 -2.61 8.97
N VAL A 78 4.54 -3.74 9.51
CA VAL A 78 3.91 -3.85 10.82
C VAL A 78 4.87 -4.60 11.73
N ASP A 79 5.24 -3.97 12.85
CA ASP A 79 6.07 -4.58 13.90
C ASP A 79 5.20 -5.28 14.96
#